data_AF-A0A0I9V535-F1
#
_entry.id   AF-A0A0I9V535-F1
#
_cell.length_a   1.000
_cell.length_b   1.000
_cell.length_c   1.000
_cell.angle_alpha   90.00
_cell.angle_beta   90.00
_cell.angle_gamma   90.00
#
_symmetry.space_group_name_H-M   'P 1'
#
loop_
_entity.id
_entity.type
_entity.pdbx_description
1 polymer ?
#
loop_
_entity_poly.entity_id
_entity_poly.type
_entity_poly.pdbx_seq_one_letter_code
_entity_poly.pdbx_strand_id
1 'polypeptide(L)'
;MGIVGCTAVTDGTATPDTMVASAYRASVSASLSASAATSSIRESQRQQSLTTKAIRSSCDSLAATSGSAIDKVNAFVGAFNQGRNTGPTEGPAIDALNDSASTVVSGLTEALSLQLRDALNAYVDAARSVATAIGTHAPTSEFNRRVDQLNDTKTKALKLCLASF
;
A
#
# COMPACT_ATOMS: atom_id res chain seq x y z
N MET A 1 7.29 -57.37 -35.81
CA MET A 1 8.02 -56.09 -35.64
C MET A 1 8.15 -55.48 -37.04
N GLY A 2 7.19 -54.74 -37.62
CA GLY A 2 6.67 -53.42 -37.24
C GLY A 2 7.76 -52.37 -37.49
N ILE A 3 7.74 -51.43 -38.45
CA ILE A 3 6.68 -50.67 -39.12
C ILE A 3 7.10 -50.41 -40.58
N VAL A 4 6.15 -50.47 -41.51
CA VAL A 4 6.25 -49.91 -42.88
C VAL A 4 5.88 -48.43 -42.80
N GLY A 5 6.73 -47.54 -43.31
CA GLY A 5 6.43 -46.11 -43.37
C GLY A 5 7.10 -45.47 -44.59
N CYS A 6 6.31 -45.19 -45.62
CA CYS A 6 6.72 -44.57 -46.87
C CYS A 6 7.33 -43.18 -46.63
N THR A 7 8.62 -43.00 -46.92
CA THR A 7 9.19 -41.68 -47.24
C THR A 7 9.42 -41.63 -48.74
N ALA A 8 8.36 -41.30 -49.48
CA ALA A 8 8.54 -40.82 -50.84
C ALA A 8 9.07 -39.39 -50.74
N VAL A 9 10.36 -39.20 -51.00
CA VAL A 9 10.93 -37.87 -51.25
C VAL A 9 10.46 -37.48 -52.64
N THR A 10 9.37 -36.70 -52.70
CA THR A 10 9.02 -35.99 -53.92
C THR A 10 9.97 -34.80 -54.05
N ASP A 11 10.82 -34.82 -55.08
CA ASP A 11 11.56 -33.65 -55.56
C ASP A 11 10.54 -32.58 -55.99
N GLY A 12 10.20 -31.70 -55.04
CA GLY A 12 9.28 -30.61 -55.23
C GLY A 12 9.88 -29.37 -54.58
N THR A 13 10.22 -28.37 -55.39
CA THR A 13 10.51 -27.03 -54.88
C THR A 13 9.28 -26.56 -54.12
N ALA A 14 9.35 -26.44 -52.81
CA ALA A 14 8.30 -25.86 -51.99
C ALA A 14 8.17 -24.36 -52.32
N THR A 15 7.52 -24.04 -53.43
CA THR A 15 7.10 -22.67 -53.74
C THR A 15 5.90 -22.36 -52.84
N PRO A 16 5.99 -21.35 -51.95
CA PRO A 16 4.87 -20.98 -51.11
C PRO A 16 3.66 -20.66 -51.99
N ASP A 17 2.51 -21.23 -51.64
CA ASP A 17 1.27 -20.97 -52.36
C ASP A 17 0.91 -19.48 -52.20
N THR A 18 1.13 -18.73 -53.28
CA THR A 18 0.99 -17.28 -53.30
C THR A 18 -0.45 -16.83 -53.06
N MET A 19 -1.45 -17.72 -53.25
CA MET A 19 -2.86 -17.44 -52.97
C MET A 19 -3.16 -17.40 -51.46
N VAL A 20 -2.38 -18.11 -50.64
CA VAL A 20 -2.62 -18.25 -49.19
C VAL A 20 -1.65 -17.40 -48.35
N ALA A 21 -0.54 -16.94 -48.94
CA ALA A 21 0.50 -16.16 -48.27
C ALA A 21 -0.01 -14.81 -47.71
N SER A 22 -0.93 -14.14 -48.40
CA SER A 22 -1.56 -12.90 -47.94
C SER A 22 -2.50 -13.14 -46.75
N ALA A 23 -3.31 -14.20 -46.82
CA ALA A 23 -4.22 -14.61 -45.76
C ALA A 23 -3.46 -15.03 -44.48
N TYR A 24 -2.33 -15.74 -44.62
CA TYR A 24 -1.45 -16.09 -43.50
C TYR A 24 -0.81 -14.85 -42.85
N ARG A 25 -0.29 -13.91 -43.65
CA ARG A 25 0.27 -12.65 -43.12
C ARG A 25 -0.80 -11.83 -42.38
N ALA A 26 -2.02 -11.79 -42.88
CA ALA A 26 -3.14 -11.12 -42.24
C ALA A 26 -3.52 -11.78 -40.90
N SER A 27 -3.61 -13.12 -40.85
CA SER A 27 -3.95 -13.84 -39.62
C SER A 27 -2.85 -13.78 -38.56
N VAL A 28 -1.57 -13.82 -38.95
CA VAL A 28 -0.44 -13.57 -38.03
C VAL A 28 -0.48 -12.14 -37.49
N SER A 29 -0.69 -11.14 -38.34
CA SER A 29 -0.78 -9.73 -37.91
C SER A 29 -1.96 -9.48 -36.98
N ALA A 30 -3.12 -10.11 -37.25
CA ALA A 30 -4.30 -10.06 -36.39
C ALA A 30 -4.04 -10.75 -35.03
N SER A 31 -3.36 -11.91 -35.04
CA SER A 31 -3.00 -12.63 -33.82
C SER A 31 -2.02 -11.82 -32.96
N LEU A 32 -0.99 -11.23 -33.57
CA LEU A 32 -0.03 -10.36 -32.88
C LEU A 32 -0.72 -9.13 -32.28
N SER A 33 -1.65 -8.51 -33.00
CA SER A 33 -2.43 -7.37 -32.51
C SER A 33 -3.33 -7.76 -31.34
N ALA A 34 -4.00 -8.91 -31.42
CA ALA A 34 -4.82 -9.45 -30.35
C ALA A 34 -3.98 -9.84 -29.12
N SER A 35 -2.80 -10.42 -29.31
CA SER A 35 -1.85 -10.73 -28.24
C SER A 35 -1.30 -9.47 -27.58
N ALA A 36 -0.96 -8.44 -28.36
CA ALA A 36 -0.51 -7.15 -27.84
C ALA A 36 -1.61 -6.46 -27.02
N ALA A 37 -2.84 -6.42 -27.53
CA ALA A 37 -3.99 -5.88 -26.81
C ALA A 37 -4.24 -6.65 -25.50
N THR A 38 -4.27 -7.98 -25.56
CA THR A 38 -4.47 -8.83 -24.37
C THR A 38 -3.34 -8.64 -23.35
N SER A 39 -2.09 -8.53 -23.81
CA SER A 39 -0.93 -8.30 -22.95
C SER A 39 -0.99 -6.92 -22.28
N SER A 40 -1.37 -5.88 -23.02
CA SER A 40 -1.52 -4.53 -22.48
C SER A 40 -2.63 -4.45 -21.42
N ILE A 41 -3.74 -5.17 -21.60
CA ILE A 41 -4.83 -5.26 -20.63
C ILE A 41 -4.36 -5.99 -19.36
N ARG A 42 -3.68 -7.14 -19.51
CA ARG A 42 -3.15 -7.89 -18.36
C ARG A 42 -2.13 -7.10 -17.56
N GLU A 43 -1.22 -6.39 -18.23
CA GLU A 43 -0.24 -5.55 -17.54
C GLU A 43 -0.91 -4.36 -16.85
N SER A 44 -1.89 -3.71 -17.49
CA SER A 44 -2.68 -2.64 -16.86
C SER A 44 -3.41 -3.14 -15.60
N GLN A 45 -4.03 -4.31 -15.65
CA GLN A 45 -4.66 -4.95 -14.49
C GLN A 45 -3.64 -5.29 -13.40
N ARG A 46 -2.45 -5.77 -13.78
CA ARG A 46 -1.36 -6.05 -12.84
C ARG A 46 -0.94 -4.79 -12.10
N GLN A 47 -0.73 -3.69 -12.82
CA GLN A 47 -0.34 -2.40 -12.24
C GLN A 47 -1.42 -1.84 -11.30
N GLN A 48 -2.70 -1.91 -11.69
CA GLN A 48 -3.81 -1.56 -10.81
C GLN A 48 -3.81 -2.40 -9.52
N SER A 49 -3.62 -3.72 -9.64
CA SER A 49 -3.59 -4.61 -8.47
C SER A 49 -2.43 -4.32 -7.51
N LEU A 50 -1.26 -3.94 -8.03
CA LEU A 50 -0.11 -3.55 -7.23
C LEU A 50 -0.33 -2.22 -6.52
N THR A 51 -0.97 -1.27 -7.20
CA THR A 51 -1.37 0.03 -6.63
C THR A 51 -2.33 -0.17 -5.47
N THR A 52 -3.41 -0.95 -5.66
CA THR A 52 -4.37 -1.26 -4.59
C THR A 52 -3.71 -1.97 -3.41
N LYS A 53 -2.82 -2.94 -3.66
CA LYS A 53 -2.07 -3.64 -2.62
C LYS A 53 -1.18 -2.69 -1.82
N ALA A 54 -0.48 -1.77 -2.50
CA ALA A 54 0.37 -0.80 -1.85
C ALA A 54 -0.45 0.13 -0.94
N ILE A 55 -1.55 0.69 -1.45
CA ILE A 55 -2.47 1.53 -0.66
C ILE A 55 -2.98 0.77 0.56
N ARG A 56 -3.45 -0.48 0.36
CA ARG A 56 -3.96 -1.32 1.45
C ARG A 56 -2.91 -1.59 2.51
N SER A 57 -1.69 -1.93 2.11
CA SER A 57 -0.58 -2.18 3.04
C SER A 57 -0.27 -0.97 3.92
N SER A 58 -0.29 0.24 3.36
CA SER A 58 -0.08 1.48 4.11
C SER A 58 -1.21 1.74 5.11
N CYS A 59 -2.45 1.51 4.69
CA CYS A 59 -3.63 1.65 5.54
C CYS A 59 -3.71 0.62 6.68
N ASP A 60 -3.36 -0.63 6.40
CA ASP A 60 -3.28 -1.70 7.41
C ASP A 60 -2.18 -1.38 8.43
N SER A 61 -1.04 -0.86 7.97
CA SER A 61 0.06 -0.42 8.84
C SER A 61 -0.34 0.74 9.75
N LEU A 62 -1.07 1.72 9.22
CA LEU A 62 -1.67 2.79 10.03
C LEU A 62 -2.60 2.21 11.10
N ALA A 63 -3.55 1.35 10.70
CA ALA A 63 -4.53 0.78 11.62
C ALA A 63 -3.88 -0.02 12.75
N ALA A 64 -2.90 -0.86 12.42
CA ALA A 64 -2.20 -1.69 13.39
C ALA A 64 -1.35 -0.86 14.37
N THR A 65 -0.52 0.04 13.85
CA THR A 65 0.42 0.80 14.69
C THR A 65 -0.26 1.90 15.50
N SER A 66 -1.31 2.53 14.96
CA SER A 66 -2.06 3.57 15.68
C SER A 66 -2.82 2.99 16.88
N GLY A 67 -3.35 1.77 16.79
CA GLY A 67 -3.96 1.08 17.93
C GLY A 67 -2.97 0.87 19.07
N SER A 68 -1.81 0.28 18.76
CA SER A 68 -0.73 0.06 19.73
C SER A 68 -0.25 1.37 20.38
N ALA A 69 -0.05 2.43 19.60
CA ALA A 69 0.35 3.74 20.11
C ALA A 69 -0.69 4.33 21.09
N ILE A 70 -1.97 4.28 20.73
CA ILE A 70 -3.06 4.76 21.58
C ILE A 70 -3.16 3.95 22.88
N ASP A 71 -2.97 2.63 22.84
CA ASP A 71 -2.98 1.80 24.04
C ASP A 71 -1.85 2.19 25.02
N LYS A 72 -0.65 2.49 24.51
CA LYS A 72 0.47 2.95 25.34
C LYS A 72 0.22 4.36 25.91
N VAL A 73 -0.34 5.27 25.11
CA VAL A 73 -0.75 6.59 25.60
C VAL A 73 -1.84 6.48 26.67
N ASN A 74 -2.81 5.59 26.51
CA ASN A 74 -3.84 5.34 27.52
C ASN A 74 -3.26 4.78 28.82
N ALA A 75 -2.24 3.92 28.75
CA ALA A 75 -1.53 3.44 29.93
C ALA A 75 -0.82 4.59 30.67
N PHE A 76 -0.17 5.51 29.94
CA PHE A 76 0.42 6.72 30.50
C PHE A 76 -0.63 7.64 31.16
N VAL A 77 -1.72 7.95 30.45
CA VAL A 77 -2.83 8.75 30.98
C VAL A 77 -3.45 8.09 32.21
N GLY A 78 -3.58 6.76 32.21
CA GLY A 78 -4.06 5.99 33.36
C GLY A 78 -3.15 6.12 34.58
N ALA A 79 -1.82 6.04 34.40
CA ALA A 79 -0.86 6.26 35.48
C ALA A 79 -0.92 7.69 36.01
N PHE A 80 -0.96 8.69 35.12
CA PHE A 80 -1.07 10.10 35.45
C PHE A 80 -2.33 10.40 36.28
N ASN A 81 -3.50 9.94 35.82
CA ASN A 81 -4.78 10.18 36.49
C ASN A 81 -4.90 9.51 37.87
N GLN A 82 -4.15 8.44 38.10
CA GLN A 82 -4.10 7.75 39.39
C GLN A 82 -3.09 8.39 40.36
N GLY A 83 -2.44 9.50 39.98
CA GLY A 83 -1.37 10.12 40.76
C GLY A 83 -0.14 9.22 40.92
N ARG A 84 0.04 8.23 40.04
CA ARG A 84 1.17 7.30 40.06
C ARG A 84 2.35 7.89 39.31
N ASN A 85 3.54 7.34 39.57
CA ASN A 85 4.73 7.65 38.78
C ASN A 85 4.49 7.26 37.31
N THR A 86 4.58 8.24 36.40
CA THR A 86 4.41 8.08 34.96
C THR A 86 5.67 7.61 34.25
N GLY A 87 6.85 7.70 34.88
CA GLY A 87 8.14 7.34 34.27
C GLY A 87 8.16 5.96 33.57
N PRO A 88 7.58 4.89 34.14
CA PRO A 88 7.52 3.58 33.48
C PRO A 88 6.66 3.53 32.20
N THR A 89 5.76 4.50 32.02
CA THR A 89 4.80 4.56 30.90
C THR A 89 5.14 5.62 29.86
N GLU A 90 5.97 6.61 30.19
CA GLU A 90 6.36 7.70 29.28
C GLU A 90 7.17 7.19 28.08
N GLY A 91 8.28 6.49 28.33
CA GLY A 91 9.13 5.93 27.27
C GLY A 91 8.34 5.05 26.29
N PRO A 92 7.62 4.02 26.76
CA PRO A 92 6.81 3.16 25.88
C PRO A 92 5.75 3.91 25.07
N ALA A 93 5.16 4.99 25.60
CA ALA A 93 4.19 5.79 24.86
C ALA A 93 4.87 6.64 23.76
N ILE A 94 6.00 7.27 24.09
CA ILE A 94 6.81 8.05 23.15
C ILE A 94 7.30 7.16 22.00
N ASP A 95 7.87 5.99 22.33
CA ASP A 95 8.41 5.04 21.36
C ASP A 95 7.30 4.55 20.43
N ALA A 96 6.16 4.12 20.97
CA ALA A 96 5.06 3.62 20.14
C ALA A 96 4.47 4.70 19.20
N LEU A 97 4.40 5.96 19.64
CA LEU A 97 3.98 7.08 18.80
C LEU A 97 4.98 7.34 17.66
N ASN A 98 6.27 7.35 17.97
CA ASN A 98 7.33 7.56 16.98
C ASN A 98 7.46 6.39 16.00
N ASP A 99 7.31 5.16 16.47
CA ASP A 99 7.31 3.95 15.65
C ASP A 99 6.11 3.93 14.70
N SER A 100 4.91 4.28 15.21
CA SER A 100 3.72 4.41 14.36
C SER A 100 3.92 5.49 13.29
N ALA A 101 4.41 6.66 13.68
CA ALA A 101 4.72 7.75 12.75
C ALA A 101 5.73 7.30 11.68
N SER A 102 6.83 6.65 12.08
CA SER A 102 7.88 6.20 11.17
C SER A 102 7.40 5.09 10.23
N THR A 103 6.56 4.18 10.72
CA THR A 103 5.93 3.12 9.92
C THR A 103 5.00 3.73 8.86
N VAL A 104 4.17 4.69 9.24
CA VAL A 104 3.25 5.36 8.31
C VAL A 104 4.02 6.15 7.25
N VAL A 105 5.06 6.89 7.63
CA VAL A 105 5.94 7.60 6.67
C VAL A 105 6.59 6.62 5.69
N SER A 106 7.07 5.49 6.18
CA SER A 106 7.71 4.46 5.33
C SER A 106 6.72 3.82 4.35
N GLY A 107 5.43 3.86 4.65
CA GLY A 107 4.35 3.40 3.78
C GLY A 107 3.87 4.44 2.75
N LEU A 108 4.44 5.65 2.70
CA LEU A 108 4.04 6.66 1.73
C LEU A 108 4.60 6.32 0.33
N THR A 109 3.72 6.28 -0.66
CA THR A 109 4.04 5.92 -2.05
C THR A 109 3.27 6.79 -3.04
N GLU A 110 3.79 6.93 -4.27
CA GLU A 110 3.14 7.57 -5.43
C GLU A 110 1.80 6.95 -5.82
N ALA A 111 1.53 5.71 -5.39
CA ALA A 111 0.23 5.08 -5.53
C ALA A 111 -0.88 5.75 -4.70
N LEU A 112 -0.54 6.47 -3.63
CA LEU A 112 -1.52 7.15 -2.78
C LEU A 112 -2.04 8.42 -3.46
N SER A 113 -3.34 8.69 -3.35
CA SER A 113 -3.88 10.00 -3.71
C SER A 113 -3.26 11.11 -2.86
N LEU A 114 -3.18 12.33 -3.40
CA LEU A 114 -2.65 13.50 -2.67
C LEU A 114 -3.38 13.68 -1.33
N GLN A 115 -4.71 13.56 -1.35
CA GLN A 115 -5.53 13.72 -0.15
C GLN A 115 -5.23 12.67 0.94
N LEU A 116 -5.01 11.41 0.55
CA LEU A 116 -4.65 10.36 1.49
C LEU A 116 -3.23 10.57 2.04
N ARG A 117 -2.28 10.93 1.17
CA ARG A 117 -0.91 11.25 1.59
C ARG A 117 -0.88 12.41 2.59
N ASP A 118 -1.62 13.48 2.33
CA ASP A 118 -1.72 14.63 3.24
C ASP A 118 -2.33 14.24 4.59
N ALA A 119 -3.36 13.40 4.59
CA ALA A 119 -3.96 12.91 5.83
C ALA A 119 -3.00 12.01 6.64
N LEU A 120 -2.21 11.17 5.97
CA LEU A 120 -1.20 10.35 6.62
C LEU A 120 -0.06 11.20 7.20
N ASN A 121 0.40 12.22 6.48
CA ASN A 121 1.38 13.18 7.01
C ASN A 121 0.83 13.95 8.22
N ALA A 122 -0.41 14.41 8.17
CA ALA A 122 -1.05 15.08 9.30
C ALA A 122 -1.14 14.18 10.54
N TYR A 123 -1.40 12.88 10.35
CA TYR A 123 -1.35 11.89 11.44
C TYR A 123 0.06 11.74 12.01
N VAL A 124 1.08 11.63 11.15
CA VAL A 124 2.50 11.51 11.54
C VAL A 124 2.93 12.71 12.41
N ASP A 125 2.58 13.91 11.97
CA ASP A 125 2.90 15.14 12.70
C ASP A 125 2.19 15.20 14.06
N ALA A 126 0.91 14.81 14.09
CA ALA A 126 0.15 14.76 15.34
C ALA A 126 0.70 13.71 16.32
N ALA A 127 1.11 12.53 15.85
CA ALA A 127 1.70 11.49 16.68
C ALA A 127 3.01 11.95 17.33
N ARG A 128 3.91 12.55 16.54
CA ARG A 128 5.16 13.14 17.03
C ARG A 128 4.91 14.31 17.98
N SER A 129 3.87 15.10 17.73
CA SER A 129 3.44 16.19 18.61
C SER A 129 3.02 15.68 19.99
N VAL A 130 2.23 14.60 20.06
CA VAL A 130 1.87 13.96 21.34
C VAL A 130 3.11 13.40 22.03
N ALA A 131 4.00 12.71 21.30
CA ALA A 131 5.24 12.16 21.86
C ALA A 131 6.10 13.26 22.49
N THR A 132 6.24 14.39 21.80
CA THR A 132 6.93 15.58 22.32
C THR A 132 6.29 16.08 23.60
N ALA A 133 4.96 16.17 23.64
CA ALA A 133 4.24 16.66 24.82
C ALA A 133 4.41 15.75 26.04
N ILE A 134 4.47 14.43 25.85
CA ILE A 134 4.81 13.49 26.91
C ILE A 134 6.24 13.74 27.39
N GLY A 135 7.22 13.78 26.47
CA GLY A 135 8.63 13.94 26.80
C GLY A 135 9.01 15.29 27.41
N THR A 136 8.24 16.35 27.13
CA THR A 136 8.44 17.68 27.74
C THR A 136 7.55 17.93 28.95
N HIS A 137 6.76 16.94 29.38
CA HIS A 137 5.76 17.09 30.43
C HIS A 137 4.85 18.32 30.23
N ALA A 138 4.31 18.46 29.02
CA ALA A 138 3.43 19.56 28.66
C ALA A 138 2.22 19.63 29.62
N PRO A 139 1.68 20.83 29.89
CA PRO A 139 0.49 20.99 30.72
C PRO A 139 -0.70 20.20 30.13
N THR A 140 -1.57 19.69 31.00
CA THR A 140 -2.68 18.80 30.62
C THR A 140 -3.57 19.35 29.52
N SER A 141 -3.84 20.66 29.51
CA SER A 141 -4.64 21.31 28.47
C SER A 141 -3.98 21.21 27.08
N GLU A 142 -2.66 21.37 27.01
CA GLU A 142 -1.90 21.25 25.78
C GLU A 142 -1.80 19.79 25.33
N PHE A 143 -1.52 18.88 26.26
CA PHE A 143 -1.50 17.44 25.99
C PHE A 143 -2.84 16.97 25.41
N ASN A 144 -3.96 17.31 26.05
CA ASN A 144 -5.30 16.92 25.58
C ASN A 144 -5.58 17.45 24.18
N ARG A 145 -5.25 18.72 23.91
CA ARG A 145 -5.41 19.30 22.57
C ARG A 145 -4.62 18.53 21.50
N ARG A 146 -3.39 18.10 21.81
CA ARG A 146 -2.56 17.32 20.88
C ARG A 146 -3.11 15.90 20.68
N VAL A 147 -3.64 15.28 21.74
CA VAL A 147 -4.33 13.97 21.65
C VAL A 147 -5.61 14.07 20.81
N ASP A 148 -6.39 15.12 20.96
CA ASP A 148 -7.58 15.36 20.12
C ASP A 148 -7.18 15.49 18.65
N GLN A 149 -6.14 16.27 18.36
CA GLN A 149 -5.59 16.40 17.00
C GLN A 149 -5.10 15.06 16.43
N LEU A 150 -4.44 14.23 17.24
CA LEU A 150 -4.04 12.88 16.86
C LEU A 150 -5.25 12.00 16.52
N ASN A 151 -6.31 12.06 17.33
CA ASN A 151 -7.52 11.28 17.09
C ASN A 151 -8.28 11.73 15.83
N ASP A 152 -8.35 13.04 15.58
CA ASP A 152 -8.99 13.60 14.39
C ASP A 152 -8.25 13.22 13.12
N THR A 153 -6.92 13.39 13.10
CA THR A 153 -6.08 13.04 11.94
C THR A 153 -6.07 11.54 11.68
N LYS A 154 -6.00 10.71 12.73
CA LYS A 154 -6.18 9.25 12.64
C LYS A 154 -7.51 8.89 12.00
N THR A 155 -8.61 9.44 12.51
CA THR A 155 -9.96 9.16 12.01
C THR A 155 -10.12 9.57 10.55
N LYS A 156 -9.59 10.74 10.18
CA LYS A 156 -9.60 11.23 8.80
C LYS A 156 -8.80 10.32 7.88
N ALA A 157 -7.59 9.93 8.27
CA ALA A 157 -6.75 9.04 7.49
C ALA A 157 -7.39 7.66 7.30
N LEU A 158 -7.97 7.07 8.36
CA LEU A 158 -8.67 5.79 8.28
C LEU A 158 -9.91 5.86 7.37
N LYS A 159 -10.69 6.95 7.42
CA LYS A 159 -11.83 7.15 6.50
C LYS A 159 -11.38 7.20 5.04
N LEU A 160 -10.29 7.92 4.75
CA LEU A 160 -9.74 8.01 3.40
C LEU A 160 -9.18 6.67 2.93
N CYS A 161 -8.53 5.92 3.83
CA CYS A 161 -8.11 4.54 3.57
C CYS A 161 -9.29 3.68 3.13
N LEU A 162 -10.39 3.67 3.90
CA LEU A 162 -11.60 2.91 3.56
C LEU A 162 -12.25 3.35 2.23
N ALA A 163 -12.07 4.61 1.82
CA ALA A 163 -12.58 5.13 0.56
C ALA A 163 -11.65 4.86 -0.64
N SER A 164 -10.45 4.32 -0.41
CA SER A 164 -9.42 4.14 -1.46
C SER A 164 -9.45 2.76 -2.12
N PHE A 165 -10.38 1.88 -1.74
CA PHE A 165 -10.54 0.54 -2.30
C PHE A 165 -12.01 0.11 -2.34
#